data_AF-A0A2A5EBS9-F1
#
_entry.id   AF-A0A2A5EBS9-F1
#
_cell.length_a   1.000
_cell.length_b   1.000
_cell.length_c   1.000
_cell.angle_alpha   90.00
_cell.angle_beta   90.00
_cell.angle_gamma   90.00
#
_symmetry.space_group_name_H-M   'P 1'
#
loop_
_entity.id
_entity.type
_entity.pdbx_description
1 polymer ?
#
loop_
_entity_poly.entity_id
_entity_poly.type
_entity_poly.pdbx_seq_one_letter_code
_entity_poly.pdbx_strand_id
1 'polypeptide(L)'
;MVKTAEFDEQIRNLSLRLDVHGKSQAEYADIAVKAFELSQSLTNKWVSSDSIAKRHLRQSVCLNFLLEDKNLMIPMQKPFDILVEGPNFENGRGERI
;
A
#
# COMPACT_ATOMS: atom_id res chain seq x y z
N MET A 1 -38.34 26.45 -8.88
CA MET A 1 -38.35 25.02 -9.22
C MET A 1 -37.07 24.53 -9.91
N VAL A 2 -36.35 25.33 -10.70
CA VAL A 2 -35.10 24.89 -11.36
C VAL A 2 -33.93 24.67 -10.37
N LYS A 3 -33.79 25.56 -9.38
CA LYS A 3 -32.67 25.55 -8.43
C LYS A 3 -32.69 24.34 -7.48
N THR A 4 -33.87 23.82 -7.14
CA THR A 4 -34.03 22.62 -6.31
C THR A 4 -33.59 21.36 -7.04
N ALA A 5 -33.90 21.24 -8.33
CA ALA A 5 -33.47 20.10 -9.15
C ALA A 5 -31.94 20.07 -9.34
N GLU A 6 -31.31 21.23 -9.49
CA GLU A 6 -29.86 21.38 -9.58
C GLU A 6 -29.15 20.95 -8.28
N PHE A 7 -29.69 21.32 -7.12
CA PHE A 7 -29.16 20.87 -5.83
C PHE A 7 -29.34 19.36 -5.63
N ASP A 8 -30.46 18.77 -6.06
CA ASP A 8 -30.68 17.32 -6.00
C ASP A 8 -29.73 16.54 -6.92
N GLU A 9 -29.33 17.13 -8.04
CA GLU A 9 -28.32 16.56 -8.94
C GLU A 9 -26.91 16.63 -8.32
N GLN A 10 -26.57 17.77 -7.69
CA GLN A 10 -25.29 17.92 -6.98
C GLN A 10 -25.17 16.93 -5.81
N ILE A 11 -26.23 16.74 -5.03
CA ILE A 11 -26.25 15.76 -3.92
C ILE A 11 -26.01 14.36 -4.46
N ARG A 12 -26.71 13.96 -5.54
CA ARG A 12 -26.52 12.64 -6.16
C ARG A 12 -25.10 12.42 -6.67
N ASN A 13 -24.51 13.45 -7.30
CA ASN A 13 -23.13 13.38 -7.76
C ASN A 13 -22.14 13.20 -6.59
N LEU A 14 -22.32 13.97 -5.51
CA LEU A 14 -21.50 13.87 -4.31
C LEU A 14 -21.64 12.51 -3.63
N SER A 15 -22.85 11.97 -3.50
CA SER A 15 -23.09 10.62 -2.96
C SER A 15 -22.39 9.55 -3.79
N LEU A 16 -22.47 9.64 -5.13
CA LEU A 16 -21.79 8.68 -6.01
C LEU A 16 -20.26 8.75 -5.87
N ARG A 17 -19.70 9.95 -5.73
CA ARG A 17 -18.26 10.13 -5.49
C ARG A 17 -17.84 9.56 -4.14
N LEU A 18 -18.65 9.71 -3.10
CA LEU A 18 -18.40 9.11 -1.78
C LEU A 18 -18.43 7.58 -1.84
N ASP A 19 -19.39 7.00 -2.55
CA ASP A 19 -19.49 5.54 -2.71
C ASP A 19 -18.29 4.97 -3.47
N VAL A 20 -17.87 5.64 -4.56
CA VAL A 20 -16.66 5.26 -5.31
C VAL A 20 -15.42 5.36 -4.42
N HIS A 21 -15.31 6.43 -3.65
CA HIS A 21 -14.19 6.62 -2.74
C HIS A 21 -14.17 5.54 -1.63
N GLY A 22 -15.33 5.24 -1.03
CA GLY A 22 -15.46 4.19 -0.01
C GLY A 22 -15.08 2.80 -0.54
N LYS A 23 -15.50 2.45 -1.76
CA LYS A 23 -15.08 1.21 -2.43
C LYS A 23 -13.57 1.18 -2.65
N SER A 24 -12.99 2.27 -3.14
CA SER A 24 -11.55 2.37 -3.34
C SER A 24 -10.77 2.21 -2.03
N GLN A 25 -11.26 2.80 -0.94
CA GLN A 25 -10.64 2.68 0.38
C GLN A 25 -10.68 1.24 0.91
N ALA A 26 -11.79 0.53 0.71
CA ALA A 26 -11.91 -0.88 1.07
C ALA A 26 -10.91 -1.75 0.28
N GLU A 27 -10.77 -1.50 -1.03
CA GLU A 27 -9.78 -2.18 -1.87
C GLU A 27 -8.34 -1.92 -1.40
N TYR A 28 -8.00 -0.68 -1.07
CA TYR A 28 -6.68 -0.35 -0.51
C TYR A 28 -6.44 -1.03 0.84
N ALA A 29 -7.45 -1.14 1.69
CA ALA A 29 -7.34 -1.86 2.96
C ALA A 29 -7.07 -3.35 2.74
N ASP A 30 -7.78 -4.00 1.83
CA ASP A 30 -7.56 -5.40 1.48
C ASP A 30 -6.15 -5.64 0.89
N ILE A 31 -5.67 -4.72 0.05
CA ILE A 31 -4.31 -4.77 -0.49
C ILE A 31 -3.27 -4.62 0.64
N ALA A 32 -3.49 -3.69 1.56
CA ALA A 32 -2.60 -3.48 2.70
C ALA A 32 -2.53 -4.73 3.60
N VAL A 33 -3.67 -5.36 3.89
CA VAL A 33 -3.72 -6.62 4.67
C VAL A 33 -2.95 -7.72 3.95
N LYS A 34 -3.18 -7.93 2.64
CA LYS A 34 -2.47 -8.95 1.86
C LYS A 34 -0.97 -8.69 1.78
N ALA A 35 -0.56 -7.44 1.60
CA ALA A 35 0.85 -7.07 1.59
C ALA A 35 1.51 -7.29 2.96
N PHE A 36 0.78 -7.03 4.05
CA PHE A 36 1.24 -7.31 5.40
C PHE A 36 1.37 -8.83 5.65
N GLU A 37 0.37 -9.63 5.31
CA GLU A 37 0.46 -11.10 5.42
C GLU A 37 1.62 -11.67 4.58
N LEU A 38 1.83 -11.09 3.38
CA LEU A 38 2.97 -11.44 2.54
C LEU A 38 4.29 -11.10 3.22
N SER A 39 4.43 -9.93 3.86
CA SER A 39 5.65 -9.54 4.56
C SER A 39 5.96 -10.46 5.74
N GLN A 40 4.94 -10.86 6.51
CA GLN A 40 5.10 -11.80 7.64
C GLN A 40 5.55 -13.19 7.19
N SER A 41 5.06 -13.65 6.03
CA SER A 41 5.39 -14.97 5.47
C SER A 41 6.54 -14.95 4.46
N LEU A 42 7.15 -13.78 4.21
CA LEU A 42 8.04 -13.55 3.08
C LEU A 42 9.28 -14.43 3.13
N THR A 43 9.93 -14.50 4.29
CA THR A 43 11.16 -15.29 4.49
C THR A 43 10.90 -16.78 4.25
N ASN A 44 9.82 -17.31 4.82
CA ASN A 44 9.45 -18.72 4.68
C ASN A 44 9.10 -19.05 3.22
N LYS A 45 8.34 -18.18 2.55
CA LYS A 45 8.05 -18.30 1.12
C LYS A 45 9.33 -18.24 0.30
N TRP A 46 10.24 -17.32 0.56
CA TRP A 46 11.49 -17.20 -0.17
C TRP A 46 12.35 -18.47 -0.05
N VAL A 47 12.56 -18.98 1.16
CA VAL A 47 13.41 -20.16 1.38
C VAL A 47 12.85 -21.41 0.70
N SER A 48 11.53 -21.62 0.80
CA SER A 48 10.84 -22.78 0.23
C SER A 48 10.57 -22.71 -1.28
N SER A 49 10.68 -21.52 -1.88
CA SER A 49 10.33 -21.30 -3.29
C SER A 49 11.40 -21.74 -4.28
N ASP A 50 10.94 -22.15 -5.47
CA ASP A 50 11.79 -22.39 -6.63
C ASP A 50 12.36 -21.08 -7.22
N SER A 51 13.22 -21.19 -8.22
CA SER A 51 13.88 -20.03 -8.83
C SER A 51 12.91 -19.08 -9.54
N ILE A 52 11.78 -19.56 -10.05
CA ILE A 52 10.79 -18.74 -10.76
C ILE A 52 9.97 -17.96 -9.75
N ALA A 53 9.47 -18.63 -8.71
CA ALA A 53 8.74 -18.03 -7.61
C ALA A 53 9.61 -17.00 -6.86
N LYS A 54 10.90 -17.27 -6.64
CA LYS A 54 11.85 -16.27 -6.11
C LYS A 54 11.95 -15.03 -6.99
N ARG A 55 12.01 -15.19 -8.31
CA ARG A 55 12.05 -14.05 -9.24
C ARG A 55 10.78 -13.21 -9.13
N HIS A 56 9.61 -13.84 -9.09
CA HIS A 56 8.34 -13.15 -8.92
C HIS A 56 8.25 -12.43 -7.58
N LEU A 57 8.61 -13.10 -6.48
CA LEU A 57 8.63 -12.50 -5.14
C LEU A 57 9.50 -11.25 -5.11
N ARG A 58 10.70 -11.32 -5.71
CA ARG A 58 11.60 -10.18 -5.81
C ARG A 58 11.00 -9.03 -6.63
N GLN A 59 10.34 -9.34 -7.75
CA GLN A 59 9.70 -8.32 -8.59
C GLN A 59 8.47 -7.67 -7.94
N SER A 60 7.79 -8.39 -7.04
CA SER A 60 6.66 -7.86 -6.29
C SER A 60 7.10 -6.98 -5.11
N VAL A 61 8.24 -7.30 -4.48
CA VAL A 61 8.67 -6.65 -3.24
C VAL A 61 9.74 -5.57 -3.46
N CYS A 62 10.62 -5.75 -4.44
CA CYS A 62 11.74 -4.85 -4.71
C CYS A 62 11.58 -4.16 -6.07
N LEU A 63 12.15 -2.96 -6.18
CA LEU A 63 12.43 -2.30 -7.44
C LEU A 63 13.69 -2.89 -8.08
N ASN A 64 14.04 -2.38 -9.26
CA ASN A 64 15.29 -2.75 -9.93
C ASN A 64 16.49 -2.50 -9.01
N PHE A 65 17.42 -3.45 -8.96
CA PHE A 65 18.62 -3.29 -8.16
C PHE A 65 19.50 -2.23 -8.81
N LEU A 66 19.93 -1.26 -8.01
CA LEU A 66 20.79 -0.18 -8.45
C LEU A 66 22.20 -0.45 -7.92
N LEU A 67 23.19 -0.41 -8.80
CA LEU A 67 24.59 -0.47 -8.38
C LEU A 67 25.11 0.96 -8.29
N GLU A 68 25.38 1.42 -7.08
CA GLU A 68 25.93 2.74 -6.81
C GLU A 68 27.33 2.58 -6.21
N ASP A 69 28.35 2.96 -6.98
CA ASP A 69 29.76 2.72 -6.71
C ASP A 69 30.10 1.25 -6.40
N LYS A 70 30.29 0.94 -5.10
CA LYS A 70 30.60 -0.40 -4.58
C LYS A 70 29.42 -1.02 -3.83
N ASN A 71 28.27 -0.34 -3.78
CA ASN A 71 27.10 -0.72 -3.02
C ASN A 71 25.98 -1.16 -3.96
N LEU A 72 25.42 -2.34 -3.68
CA LEU A 72 24.20 -2.79 -4.33
C LEU A 72 23.01 -2.31 -3.52
N MET A 73 22.28 -1.33 -4.05
CA MET A 73 21.06 -0.80 -3.48
C MET A 73 19.86 -1.64 -3.93
N ILE A 74 19.07 -2.09 -2.97
CA ILE A 74 17.83 -2.84 -3.20
C ILE A 74 16.66 -1.97 -2.72
N PRO A 75 16.20 -1.03 -3.55
CA PRO A 75 15.05 -0.21 -3.20
C PRO A 75 13.80 -1.08 -3.12
N MET A 76 13.01 -0.93 -2.05
CA MET A 76 11.76 -1.67 -1.85
C MET A 76 10.60 -0.95 -2.54
N GLN A 77 9.64 -1.71 -3.07
CA GLN A 77 8.38 -1.15 -3.55
C GLN A 77 7.48 -0.79 -2.37
N LYS A 78 6.66 0.26 -2.50
CA LYS A 78 5.58 0.50 -1.53
C LYS A 78 4.57 -0.66 -1.60
N PRO A 79 4.13 -1.23 -0.47
CA PRO A 79 4.27 -0.76 0.91
C PRO A 79 5.42 -1.44 1.72
N PHE A 80 6.37 -2.10 1.06
CA PHE A 80 7.47 -2.83 1.71
C PHE A 80 8.65 -1.93 2.09
N ASP A 81 8.66 -0.67 1.65
CA ASP A 81 9.59 0.38 2.08
C ASP A 81 9.60 0.55 3.61
N ILE A 82 8.43 0.42 4.25
CA ILE A 82 8.27 0.45 5.71
C ILE A 82 9.11 -0.63 6.41
N LEU A 83 9.40 -1.76 5.74
CA LEU A 83 10.24 -2.83 6.33
C LEU A 83 11.71 -2.42 6.48
N VAL A 84 12.17 -1.47 5.65
CA VAL A 84 13.56 -0.99 5.64
C VAL A 84 13.68 0.32 6.42
N GLU A 85 12.77 1.26 6.19
CA GLU A 85 12.77 2.58 6.83
C GLU A 85 12.26 2.53 8.28
N GLY A 86 11.48 1.50 8.63
CA GLY A 86 10.75 1.42 9.87
C GLY A 86 9.45 2.25 9.83
N PRO A 87 8.47 1.95 10.70
CA PRO A 87 7.26 2.76 10.80
C PRO A 87 7.63 4.18 11.28
N ASN A 88 7.35 5.18 10.44
CA ASN A 88 7.51 6.58 10.82
C ASN A 88 6.36 6.98 11.75
N PHE A 89 6.54 6.76 13.05
CA PHE A 89 5.64 7.31 14.06
C PHE A 89 5.98 8.78 14.22
N GLU A 90 5.25 9.66 13.54
CA GLU A 90 5.18 11.04 14.01
C GLU A 90 4.67 11.00 15.45
N ASN A 91 5.49 11.46 16.41
CA ASN A 91 5.20 11.49 17.83
C ASN A 91 4.02 12.45 18.12
N GLY A 92 2.80 12.05 17.76
CA GLY A 92 1.58 12.83 17.92
C GLY A 92 0.71 12.39 19.09
N ARG A 93 1.13 11.40 19.89
CA ARG A 93 0.35 10.91 21.03
C ARG A 93 1.26 10.61 22.22
N GLY A 94 1.58 11.68 22.95
CA GLY A 94 2.36 11.66 24.18
C GLY A 94 1.84 12.62 25.24
N GLU A 95 0.53 12.90 25.29
CA GLU A 95 -0.09 13.45 26.50
C GLU A 95 -0.84 12.30 27.19
N ARG A 96 -0.19 11.76 28.23
CA ARG A 96 -0.74 10.71 29.08
C ARG A 96 -1.59 11.39 30.14
N ILE A 97 -2.87 11.03 30.24
CA ILE A 97 -3.66 11.21 31.46
C ILE A 97 -3.47 9.95 32.32
#